data_AF-A0AAV2LWB5-F1
#
_entry.id   AF-A0AAV2LWB5-F1
#
_cell.length_a   1.000
_cell.length_b   1.000
_cell.length_c   1.000
_cell.angle_alpha   90.00
_cell.angle_beta   90.00
_cell.angle_gamma   90.00
#
_symmetry.space_group_name_H-M   'P 1'
#
loop_
_entity.id
_entity.type
_entity.pdbx_description
1 polymer ?
#
loop_
_entity_poly.entity_id
_entity_poly.type
_entity_poly.pdbx_seq_one_letter_code
_entity_poly.pdbx_strand_id
1 'polypeptide(L)' 'MESNTGAGVQYDRWNEDNINVDVEAGQSSLTRMYSRVCGSSAGVAVKAAGALAALLALYILGYVTGFYVHKCGV' A
#
# COMPACT_ATOMS: atom_id res chain seq x y z
N MET A 1 -20.10 -35.40 -56.29
CA MET A 1 -18.72 -34.89 -56.12
C MET A 1 -18.51 -34.76 -54.62
N GLU A 2 -17.49 -35.45 -54.10
CA GLU A 2 -17.20 -35.65 -52.67
C GLU A 2 -16.84 -34.33 -51.97
N SER A 3 -17.49 -33.99 -50.86
CA SER A 3 -17.11 -32.83 -50.04
C SER A 3 -15.92 -33.20 -49.16
N ASN A 4 -14.73 -32.83 -49.65
CA ASN A 4 -13.42 -32.98 -49.04
C ASN A 4 -13.45 -32.56 -47.56
N THR A 5 -13.26 -33.52 -46.64
CA THR A 5 -13.10 -33.29 -45.20
C THR A 5 -11.72 -32.69 -44.97
N GLY A 6 -11.58 -31.39 -45.24
CA GLY A 6 -10.38 -30.63 -44.93
C GLY A 6 -10.27 -30.50 -43.42
N ALA A 7 -9.22 -31.10 -42.84
CA ALA A 7 -8.80 -30.90 -41.47
C ALA A 7 -8.69 -29.39 -41.18
N GLY A 8 -9.74 -28.82 -40.61
CA GLY A 8 -9.79 -27.41 -40.25
C GLY A 8 -8.92 -27.21 -39.03
N VAL A 9 -7.71 -26.67 -39.24
CA VAL A 9 -6.91 -26.11 -38.15
C VAL A 9 -7.74 -24.97 -37.56
N GLN A 10 -8.35 -25.21 -36.40
CA GLN A 10 -9.03 -24.16 -35.66
C GLN A 10 -7.97 -23.26 -35.07
N TYR A 11 -7.84 -22.08 -35.64
CA TYR A 11 -7.13 -20.99 -34.99
C TYR A 11 -8.12 -20.35 -34.03
N ASP A 12 -7.79 -20.33 -32.73
CA ASP A 12 -8.49 -19.48 -31.78
C ASP A 12 -8.40 -18.05 -32.30
N ARG A 13 -9.52 -17.58 -32.87
CA ARG A 13 -9.63 -16.21 -33.38
C ARG A 13 -9.52 -15.30 -32.17
N TRP A 14 -8.51 -14.44 -32.18
CA TRP A 14 -8.35 -13.38 -31.17
C TRP A 14 -9.69 -12.67 -30.96
N ASN A 15 -10.25 -12.82 -29.76
CA ASN A 15 -11.55 -12.27 -29.40
C ASN A 15 -11.34 -11.21 -28.32
N GLU A 16 -11.63 -9.96 -28.63
CA GLU A 16 -11.42 -8.85 -27.70
C GLU A 16 -12.22 -9.03 -26.39
N ASP A 17 -13.33 -9.75 -26.42
CA ASP A 17 -14.13 -10.04 -25.22
C ASP A 17 -13.51 -11.14 -24.33
N ASN A 18 -12.51 -11.88 -24.81
CA ASN A 18 -11.79 -12.88 -24.01
C ASN A 18 -10.52 -12.32 -23.35
N ILE A 19 -10.15 -11.07 -23.65
CA ILE A 19 -8.98 -10.41 -23.07
C ILE A 19 -9.36 -9.88 -21.68
N ASN A 20 -9.68 -10.80 -20.77
CA ASN A 20 -9.64 -10.52 -19.35
C ASN A 20 -8.18 -10.55 -18.91
N VAL A 21 -7.43 -9.48 -19.22
CA VAL A 21 -6.19 -9.20 -18.51
C VAL A 21 -6.59 -8.85 -17.09
N ASP A 22 -6.54 -9.85 -16.22
CA ASP A 22 -6.56 -9.64 -14.79
C ASP A 22 -5.31 -8.83 -14.43
N VAL A 23 -5.46 -7.50 -14.40
CA VAL A 23 -4.45 -6.58 -13.87
C VAL A 23 -4.51 -6.55 -12.33
N GLU A 24 -5.40 -7.34 -11.71
CA GLU A 24 -5.46 -7.50 -10.25
C GLU A 24 -4.35 -8.40 -9.70
N ALA A 25 -3.70 -9.23 -10.53
CA ALA A 25 -2.52 -9.99 -10.12
C ALA A 25 -1.30 -9.10 -9.78
N GLY A 26 -1.31 -7.82 -10.17
CA GLY A 26 -0.22 -6.86 -9.95
C GLY A 26 -0.49 -5.74 -8.95
N GLN A 27 -1.76 -5.42 -8.64
CA GLN A 27 -2.07 -4.48 -7.57
C GLN A 27 -2.03 -5.23 -6.23
N SER A 28 -0.80 -5.40 -5.77
CA SER A 28 -0.48 -6.07 -4.51
C SER A 28 -1.42 -5.56 -3.41
N SER A 29 -1.93 -6.49 -2.59
CA SER A 29 -2.82 -6.22 -1.46
C SER A 29 -2.39 -5.00 -0.63
N LEU A 30 -1.09 -4.68 -0.61
CA LEU A 30 -0.50 -3.50 0.01
C LEU A 30 -1.01 -2.19 -0.57
N THR A 31 -1.20 -2.06 -1.88
CA THR A 31 -1.70 -0.82 -2.50
C THR A 31 -3.16 -0.56 -2.11
N ARG A 32 -3.97 -1.63 -2.03
CA ARG A 32 -5.37 -1.57 -1.58
C ARG A 32 -5.48 -1.31 -0.08
N MET A 33 -4.58 -1.89 0.71
CA MET A 33 -4.49 -1.62 2.15
C MET A 33 -4.01 -0.19 2.42
N TYR A 34 -3.01 0.28 1.67
CA TYR A 34 -2.47 1.63 1.79
C TYR A 34 -3.51 2.68 1.43
N SER A 35 -4.27 2.51 0.35
CA SER A 35 -5.34 3.45 -0.01
C SER A 35 -6.48 3.47 1.02
N ARG A 36 -6.82 2.33 1.63
CA ARG A 36 -7.83 2.29 2.72
C ARG A 36 -7.33 2.89 4.03
N VAL A 37 -6.10 2.58 4.43
CA VAL A 37 -5.57 3.00 5.73
C VAL A 37 -5.07 4.45 5.69
N CYS A 38 -4.37 4.85 4.62
CA CYS A 38 -3.82 6.19 4.46
C CYS A 38 -4.81 7.19 3.84
N GLY A 39 -5.79 6.71 3.05
CA GLY A 39 -6.80 7.57 2.41
C GLY A 39 -8.07 7.79 3.22
N SER A 40 -8.33 6.99 4.26
CA SER A 40 -9.47 7.21 5.17
C SER A 40 -9.10 8.15 6.32
N SER A 41 -10.11 8.74 6.97
CA SER A 41 -9.96 9.56 8.17
C SER A 41 -9.12 8.89 9.28
N ALA A 42 -9.07 7.56 9.31
CA ALA A 42 -8.23 6.79 10.21
C ALA A 42 -6.72 7.03 9.98
N GLY A 43 -6.27 7.20 8.73
CA GLY A 43 -4.86 7.49 8.41
C GLY A 43 -4.40 8.84 8.94
N VAL A 44 -5.27 9.86 8.84
CA VAL A 44 -5.03 11.19 9.41
C VAL A 44 -4.92 11.10 10.94
N ALA A 45 -5.82 10.35 11.58
CA ALA A 45 -5.80 10.16 13.03
C ALA A 45 -4.52 9.45 13.50
N VAL A 46 -4.08 8.39 12.82
CA VAL A 46 -2.84 7.67 13.15
C VAL A 46 -1.61 8.58 12.99
N LYS A 47 -1.57 9.38 11.92
CA LYS A 47 -0.46 10.32 11.69
C LYS A 47 -0.41 11.42 12.75
N ALA A 48 -1.56 11.96 13.15
CA ALA A 48 -1.66 12.95 14.21
C ALA A 48 -1.24 12.37 15.57
N ALA A 49 -1.74 11.17 15.91
CA ALA A 49 -1.36 10.48 17.15
C ALA A 49 0.14 10.20 17.21
N GLY A 50 0.74 9.73 16.10
CA GLY A 50 2.18 9.51 16.01
C GLY A 50 3.00 10.79 16.18
N ALA A 51 2.57 11.89 15.55
CA ALA A 51 3.24 13.19 15.69
C ALA A 51 3.18 13.72 17.14
N LEU A 52 2.02 13.60 17.79
CA LEU A 52 1.85 13.98 19.20
C LEU A 52 2.74 13.13 20.12
N ALA A 53 2.78 11.81 19.91
CA ALA A 53 3.63 10.91 20.68
C ALA A 53 5.12 11.26 20.53
N ALA A 54 5.58 11.56 19.31
CA ALA A 54 6.96 11.97 19.05
C ALA A 54 7.31 13.30 19.74
N LEU A 55 6.42 14.29 19.70
CA LEU A 55 6.61 15.57 20.39
C LEU A 55 6.72 15.38 21.92
N LEU A 56 5.86 14.54 22.50
CA LEU A 56 5.92 14.22 23.92
C LEU A 56 7.23 13.52 24.29
N ALA A 57 7.70 12.57 23.46
CA ALA A 57 8.97 11.90 23.69
C ALA A 57 10.15 12.88 23.68
N LEU A 58 10.20 13.80 22.69
CA LEU A 58 11.22 14.84 22.62
C LEU A 58 11.16 15.80 23.81
N TYR A 59 9.96 16.18 24.25
CA TYR A 59 9.78 17.02 25.42
C TYR A 59 10.33 16.35 26.69
N ILE A 60 10.00 15.07 26.91
CA ILE A 60 10.51 14.32 28.07
C ILE A 60 12.03 14.19 28.00
N LEU A 61 12.59 13.84 26.83
CA LEU A 61 14.04 13.75 26.65
C LEU A 61 14.73 15.09 26.92
N GLY A 62 14.20 16.19 26.42
CA GLY A 62 14.72 17.53 26.67
C GLY A 62 14.64 17.91 28.14
N TYR A 63 13.51 17.64 28.80
CA TYR A 63 13.31 17.90 30.22
C TYR A 63 14.30 17.11 31.07
N VAL A 64 14.45 15.81 30.80
CA VAL A 64 15.37 14.93 31.50
C VAL A 64 16.82 15.37 31.27
N THR A 65 17.20 15.64 30.03
CA THR A 65 18.55 16.11 29.67
C THR A 65 18.85 17.44 30.36
N GLY A 66 17.93 18.41 30.30
CA GLY A 66 18.07 19.69 30.98
C GLY A 66 18.16 19.55 32.50
N PHE A 67 17.36 18.67 33.09
CA PHE A 67 17.43 18.35 34.51
C PHE A 67 18.79 17.77 34.89
N TYR A 68 19.30 16.80 34.13
CA TYR A 68 20.62 16.21 34.39
C TYR A 68 21.75 17.21 34.15
N VAL A 69 21.70 18.04 33.12
CA VAL A 69 22.71 19.09 32.90
C VAL A 69 22.70 20.12 34.04
N HIS A 70 21.52 20.57 34.50
CA HIS A 70 21.43 21.50 35.62
C HIS A 70 21.78 20.87 36.99
N LYS A 71 21.54 19.57 37.18
CA LYS A 71 21.83 18.87 38.44
C LYS A 71 23.25 18.28 38.49
N CYS A 72 23.84 17.93 37.35
CA CYS A 72 25.18 17.31 37.24
C CYS A 72 26.21 18.27 36.62
N GLY A 73 25.88 19.55 36.47
CA GLY A 73 26.81 20.63 36.07
C GLY A 73 27.63 21.23 37.22
N VAL A 74 27.93 20.43 38.24
CA VAL A 74 28.98 20.66 39.26
C VAL A 74 30.01 19.55 39.10
#